data_AF-A0A7X3PXI2-F1
#
_entry.id   AF-A0A7X3PXI2-F1
#
_cell.length_a   1.000
_cell.length_b   1.000
_cell.length_c   1.000
_cell.angle_alpha   90.00
_cell.angle_beta   90.00
_cell.angle_gamma   90.00
#
_symmetry.space_group_name_H-M   'P 1'
#
loop_
_entity.id
_entity.type
_entity.pdbx_description
1 polymer ?
#
loop_
_entity_poly.entity_id
_entity_poly.type
_entity_poly.pdbx_seq_one_letter_code
_entity_poly.pdbx_strand_id
1 'polypeptide(L)'
;MDFVLGTLAIEVKAKKAISRRDLKGLLALREEALMTHYVLVSMEPTTRQVDGMTILPWQEFLDRLWDGEWMPNMEPPSLSAK
;
A
#
# COMPACT_ATOMS: atom_id res chain seq x y z
N MET A 1 0.00 10.84 -0.28
CA MET A 1 -0.01 9.73 -1.25
C MET A 1 1.20 9.88 -2.13
N ASP A 2 1.95 8.79 -2.31
CA ASP A 2 3.31 8.79 -2.84
C ASP A 2 3.42 8.02 -4.17
N PHE A 3 2.70 6.90 -4.33
CA PHE A 3 2.68 6.12 -5.58
C PHE A 3 1.28 5.63 -5.96
N VAL A 4 1.01 5.51 -7.27
CA VAL A 4 -0.16 4.79 -7.82
C VAL A 4 0.35 3.59 -8.61
N LEU A 5 -0.28 2.44 -8.41
CA LEU A 5 -0.08 1.23 -9.22
C LEU A 5 -1.43 0.74 -9.74
N GLY A 6 -1.74 1.00 -11.02
CA GLY A 6 -3.08 0.72 -11.54
C GLY A 6 -4.15 1.48 -10.75
N THR A 7 -5.01 0.77 -10.03
CA THR A 7 -6.03 1.35 -9.13
C THR A 7 -5.69 1.22 -7.64
N LEU A 8 -4.43 0.93 -7.31
CA LEU A 8 -3.90 0.92 -5.95
C LEU A 8 -3.23 2.27 -5.64
N ALA A 9 -3.72 2.98 -4.63
CA ALA A 9 -3.07 4.15 -4.06
C ALA A 9 -2.18 3.76 -2.87
N ILE A 10 -0.94 4.26 -2.87
CA ILE A 10 0.08 3.91 -1.88
C ILE A 10 0.59 5.20 -1.23
N GLU A 11 0.61 5.22 0.10
CA GLU A 11 1.34 6.22 0.89
C GLU A 11 2.31 5.51 1.85
N VAL A 12 3.54 6.01 1.97
CA VAL A 12 4.60 5.37 2.74
C VAL A 12 4.99 6.26 3.92
N LYS A 13 5.11 5.67 5.12
CA LYS A 13 5.56 6.37 6.33
C LYS A 13 6.56 5.53 7.11
N ALA A 14 7.72 6.10 7.42
CA ALA A 14 8.68 5.52 8.36
C ALA A 14 8.21 5.70 9.82
N LYS A 15 7.09 5.07 10.19
CA LYS A 15 6.46 5.16 11.52
C LYS A 15 6.02 3.78 12.02
N LYS A 16 6.23 3.52 13.32
CA LYS A 16 5.81 2.30 14.02
C LYS A 16 4.39 2.35 14.60
N ALA A 17 3.70 3.49 14.46
CA ALA A 17 2.33 3.67 14.90
C ALA A 17 1.66 4.74 14.02
N ILE A 18 0.68 4.33 13.23
CA ILE A 18 -0.05 5.17 12.30
C ILE A 18 -1.32 5.68 12.98
N SER A 19 -1.43 7.01 13.04
CA SER A 19 -2.62 7.67 13.54
C SER A 19 -3.59 7.95 12.39
N ARG A 20 -4.85 8.25 12.72
CA ARG A 20 -5.84 8.68 11.72
C ARG A 20 -5.41 9.94 10.93
N ARG A 21 -4.58 10.81 11.52
CA ARG A 21 -4.05 12.00 10.84
C ARG A 21 -3.13 11.62 9.68
N ASP A 22 -2.38 10.53 9.83
CA ASP A 22 -1.47 10.05 8.79
C ASP A 22 -2.24 9.51 7.57
N LEU A 23 -3.54 9.21 7.72
CA LEU A 23 -4.43 8.75 6.64
C LEU A 23 -5.08 9.90 5.86
N LYS A 24 -4.86 11.17 6.22
CA LYS A 24 -5.57 12.32 5.61
C LYS A 24 -5.40 12.36 4.08
N GLY A 25 -4.20 12.06 3.58
CA GLY A 25 -3.91 12.08 2.13
C GLY A 25 -4.74 11.03 1.38
N LEU A 26 -4.74 9.78 1.88
CA LEU A 26 -5.56 8.70 1.31
C LEU A 26 -7.06 8.95 1.49
N LEU A 27 -7.50 9.57 2.60
CA LEU A 27 -8.90 9.89 2.84
C LEU A 27 -9.42 10.90 1.82
N ALA A 28 -8.65 11.95 1.55
CA ALA A 28 -8.99 12.94 0.53
C ALA A 28 -9.06 12.30 -0.86
N LEU A 29 -8.07 11.49 -1.23
CA LEU A 29 -8.07 10.81 -2.54
C LEU A 29 -9.27 9.88 -2.72
N ARG A 30 -9.71 9.22 -1.65
CA ARG A 30 -10.85 8.30 -1.71
C ARG A 30 -12.16 8.99 -2.10
N GLU A 31 -12.32 10.28 -1.78
CA GLU A 31 -13.50 11.06 -2.16
C GLU A 31 -13.66 11.18 -3.68
N GLU A 32 -12.57 10.99 -4.44
CA GLU A 32 -12.58 11.02 -5.90
C GLU A 32 -13.07 9.70 -6.53
N ALA A 33 -13.15 8.60 -5.75
CA ALA A 33 -13.61 7.29 -6.18
C ALA A 33 -12.88 6.67 -7.41
N LEU A 34 -11.62 7.06 -7.63
CA LEU A 34 -10.82 6.59 -8.77
C LEU A 34 -9.98 5.33 -8.46
N MET A 35 -9.79 4.99 -7.18
CA MET A 35 -8.91 3.90 -6.74
C MET A 35 -9.74 2.79 -6.08
N THR A 36 -9.33 1.53 -6.32
CA THR A 36 -9.95 0.31 -5.75
C THR A 36 -9.33 -0.04 -4.40
N HIS A 37 -8.03 0.19 -4.23
CA HIS A 37 -7.28 -0.17 -3.03
C HIS A 37 -6.51 1.04 -2.50
N TYR A 38 -6.42 1.14 -1.17
CA TYR A 38 -5.74 2.21 -0.46
C TYR A 38 -4.84 1.60 0.60
N VAL A 39 -3.53 1.71 0.41
CA VAL A 39 -2.53 1.12 1.30
C VAL A 39 -1.65 2.22 1.90
N LEU A 40 -1.51 2.22 3.22
CA LEU A 40 -0.46 2.95 3.92
C LEU A 40 0.62 1.97 4.36
N VAL A 41 1.78 2.03 3.71
CA VAL A 41 2.96 1.23 4.04
C VAL A 41 3.68 1.85 5.23
N SER A 42 3.94 1.05 6.26
CA SER A 42 4.49 1.54 7.54
C SER A 42 5.51 0.59 8.16
N MET A 43 6.03 0.99 9.33
CA MET A 43 6.85 0.13 10.20
C MET A 43 6.03 -0.48 11.34
N GLU A 44 4.69 -0.48 11.26
CA GLU A 44 3.89 -1.27 12.19
C GLU A 44 4.22 -2.77 12.04
N PRO A 45 4.16 -3.55 13.14
CA PRO A 45 4.52 -4.96 13.10
C PRO A 45 3.43 -5.84 12.48
N THR A 46 2.20 -5.32 12.32
CA THR A 46 1.04 -6.11 11.90
C THR A 46 0.13 -5.31 10.99
N THR A 47 -0.41 -5.99 10.00
CA THR A 47 -1.44 -5.45 9.10
C THR A 47 -2.74 -5.17 9.85
N ARG A 48 -3.40 -4.05 9.52
CA ARG A 48 -4.75 -3.73 10.04
C ARG A 48 -5.53 -2.85 9.08
N GLN A 49 -6.85 -2.87 9.23
CA GLN A 49 -7.78 -2.04 8.45
C GLN A 49 -8.26 -0.85 9.28
N VAL A 50 -8.28 0.35 8.67
CA VAL A 50 -8.89 1.55 9.26
C VAL A 50 -9.57 2.35 8.16
N ASP A 51 -10.83 2.72 8.37
CA ASP A 51 -11.58 3.54 7.42
C ASP A 51 -11.46 3.01 5.98
N GLY A 52 -11.55 1.69 5.75
CA GLY A 52 -11.44 1.07 4.43
C GLY A 52 -10.03 1.10 3.78
N MET A 53 -8.99 1.42 4.55
CA MET A 53 -7.59 1.45 4.13
C MET A 53 -6.79 0.39 4.87
N THR A 54 -5.82 -0.19 4.18
CA THR A 54 -4.90 -1.17 4.75
C THR A 54 -3.63 -0.49 5.20
N ILE A 55 -3.35 -0.56 6.50
CA ILE A 55 -2.06 -0.19 7.05
C ILE A 55 -1.22 -1.47 7.05
N LEU A 56 -0.14 -1.47 6.29
CA LEU A 56 0.60 -2.67 5.90
C LEU A 56 2.08 -2.53 6.30
N PRO A 57 2.70 -3.51 6.98
CA PRO A 57 4.13 -3.53 7.22
C PRO A 57 4.90 -3.52 5.89
N TRP A 58 5.99 -2.77 5.81
CA TRP A 58 6.74 -2.61 4.55
C TRP A 58 7.27 -3.93 3.97
N GLN A 59 7.69 -4.88 4.82
CA GLN A 59 8.18 -6.18 4.35
C GLN A 59 7.06 -6.94 3.63
N GLU A 60 5.91 -7.04 4.31
CA GLU A 60 4.73 -7.69 3.77
C GLU A 60 4.22 -6.99 2.50
N PHE A 61 4.29 -5.64 2.43
CA PHE A 61 3.98 -4.90 1.21
C PHE A 61 4.89 -5.30 0.04
N LEU A 62 6.20 -5.41 0.25
CA LEU A 62 7.13 -5.81 -0.81
C LEU A 62 6.90 -7.25 -1.23
N ASP A 63 6.70 -8.18 -0.29
CA ASP A 63 6.41 -9.59 -0.61
C ASP A 63 5.16 -9.69 -1.50
N ARG A 64 4.05 -9.07 -1.07
CA ARG A 64 2.78 -9.02 -1.81
C ARG A 64 2.91 -8.34 -3.17
N LEU A 65 3.70 -7.28 -3.26
CA LEU A 65 3.93 -6.54 -4.50
C LEU A 65 4.71 -7.40 -5.51
N TRP A 66 5.75 -8.11 -5.07
CA TRP A 66 6.55 -8.99 -5.93
C TRP A 66 5.82 -10.29 -6.29
N ASP A 67 4.94 -10.78 -5.42
CA ASP A 67 4.03 -11.90 -5.71
C ASP A 67 2.88 -11.52 -6.67
N GLY A 68 2.78 -10.24 -7.03
CA GLY A 68 1.82 -9.75 -8.00
C GLY A 68 0.39 -9.60 -7.46
N GLU A 69 0.20 -9.44 -6.14
CA GLU A 69 -1.12 -9.32 -5.50
C GLU A 69 -2.02 -8.29 -6.20
N TRP A 70 -1.43 -7.16 -6.61
CA TRP A 70 -2.13 -6.07 -7.29
C TRP A 70 -1.86 -6.00 -8.80
N MET A 71 -1.21 -7.01 -9.36
CA MET A 71 -0.82 -7.06 -10.78
C MET A 71 -1.09 -8.46 -11.38
N PRO A 72 -2.36 -8.93 -11.42
CA PRO A 72 -2.70 -10.33 -11.69
C PRO A 72 -2.35 -10.87 -13.10
N ASN A 73 -1.68 -10.09 -13.96
CA ASN A 73 -1.28 -10.51 -15.31
C ASN A 73 0.14 -10.07 -15.70
N MET A 74 0.96 -9.60 -14.76
CA MET A 74 2.37 -9.36 -15.04
C MET A 74 3.20 -10.54 -14.55
N GLU A 75 4.07 -11.06 -15.41
CA GLU A 75 5.08 -12.01 -14.96
C GLU A 75 5.89 -11.34 -13.83
N PRO A 76 6.13 -12.04 -12.70
CA PRO A 76 6.98 -11.52 -11.64
C PRO A 76 8.31 -11.10 -12.27
N PRO A 77 8.89 -9.94 -11.88
CA PRO A 77 10.18 -9.54 -12.40
C PRO A 77 11.16 -10.69 -12.17
N SER A 78 11.64 -11.30 -13.26
CA SER A 78 12.61 -12.38 -13.18
C SER A 78 13.79 -11.85 -12.38
N LEU A 79 14.01 -12.41 -11.19
CA LEU A 79 15.21 -12.14 -10.40
C LEU A 79 16.38 -12.71 -11.20
N SER A 80 16.90 -11.91 -12.13
CA SER A 80 18.23 -12.13 -12.68
C SER A 80 19.19 -11.94 -11.53
N ALA A 81 19.52 -13.05 -10.85
CA ALA A 81 20.58 -13.09 -9.87
C ALA A 81 21.83 -12.50 -10.53
N LYS A 82 22.30 -11.37 -9.99
CA LYS A 82 23.65 -10.90 -10.20
C LYS A 82 24.54 -11.52 -9.14
#